data_AF-A0A966ISR9-F1
#
_entry.id   AF-A0A966ISR9-F1
#
_cell.length_a   1.000
_cell.length_b   1.000
_cell.length_c   1.000
_cell.angle_alpha   90.00
_cell.angle_beta   90.00
_cell.angle_gamma   90.00
#
_symmetry.space_group_name_H-M   'P 1'
#
loop_
_entity.id
_entity.type
_entity.pdbx_description
1 polymer ?
#
loop_
_entity_poly.entity_id
_entity_poly.type
_entity_poly.pdbx_seq_one_letter_code
_entity_poly.pdbx_strand_id
1 'polypeptide(L)'
;MTTVVAPVQEKKMTPAKWVRALAWRHLIAFVAISFALFPLVWMISASFDQLGNIEAQKLIPQNRGLDNYRALFGNEEQPYWIWMRNSIVIASI
;
A
#
# COMPACT_ATOMS: atom_id res chain seq x y z
N MET A 1 -36.30 -21.58 41.99
CA MET A 1 -36.46 -20.14 41.64
C MET A 1 -35.84 -19.94 40.27
N THR A 2 -36.65 -19.68 39.24
CA THR A 2 -36.18 -19.48 37.86
C THR A 2 -36.52 -18.04 37.50
N THR A 3 -35.54 -17.16 37.39
CA THR A 3 -35.75 -15.78 36.97
C THR A 3 -35.96 -15.73 35.45
N VAL A 4 -37.17 -15.36 35.03
CA VAL A 4 -37.46 -15.05 33.63
C VAL A 4 -36.78 -13.72 33.30
N VAL A 5 -35.75 -13.77 32.47
CA VAL A 5 -35.08 -12.56 31.95
C VAL A 5 -35.95 -11.99 30.83
N ALA A 6 -36.39 -10.73 30.97
CA ALA A 6 -37.17 -10.05 29.95
C ALA A 6 -36.35 -9.90 28.64
N PRO A 7 -36.98 -10.01 27.46
CA PRO A 7 -36.28 -9.86 26.19
C PRO A 7 -35.71 -8.44 26.06
N VAL A 8 -34.40 -8.33 25.85
CA VAL A 8 -33.74 -7.05 25.59
C VAL A 8 -34.25 -6.52 24.25
N GLN A 9 -34.99 -5.41 24.29
CA GLN A 9 -35.49 -4.71 23.12
C GLN A 9 -34.31 -4.14 22.33
N GLU A 10 -33.99 -4.75 21.19
CA GLU A 10 -32.96 -4.25 20.30
C GLU A 10 -33.45 -2.97 19.61
N LYS A 11 -32.85 -1.82 19.95
CA LYS A 11 -33.16 -0.54 19.33
C LYS A 11 -32.68 -0.56 17.88
N LYS A 12 -33.55 -0.96 16.95
CA LYS A 12 -33.28 -0.96 15.51
C LYS A 12 -32.86 0.46 15.08
N MET A 13 -31.60 0.62 14.70
CA MET A 13 -31.08 1.91 14.23
C MET A 13 -31.80 2.30 12.94
N THR A 14 -32.12 3.59 12.77
CA THR A 14 -32.71 4.06 11.52
C THR A 14 -31.72 3.87 10.36
N PRO A 15 -32.19 3.54 9.14
CA PRO A 15 -31.31 3.26 7.99
C PRO A 15 -30.29 4.38 7.73
N ALA A 16 -30.70 5.64 7.87
CA ALA A 16 -29.81 6.80 7.70
C ALA A 16 -28.68 6.87 8.75
N LYS A 17 -28.95 6.49 10.02
CA LYS A 17 -27.92 6.44 11.07
C LYS A 17 -26.95 5.28 10.84
N TRP A 18 -27.45 4.16 10.33
CA TRP A 18 -26.63 3.02 9.96
C TRP A 18 -25.70 3.34 8.77
N VAL A 19 -26.22 3.95 7.69
CA VAL A 19 -25.41 4.38 6.55
C VAL A 19 -24.34 5.38 6.97
N ARG A 20 -24.67 6.37 7.81
CA ARG A 20 -23.70 7.36 8.29
C ARG A 20 -22.58 6.72 9.13
N ALA A 21 -22.92 5.74 9.97
CA ALA A 21 -21.94 4.99 10.75
C ALA A 21 -21.02 4.15 9.85
N LEU A 22 -21.56 3.56 8.78
CA LEU A 22 -20.78 2.79 7.80
C LEU A 22 -19.89 3.68 6.93
N ALA A 23 -20.41 4.82 6.45
CA ALA A 23 -19.70 5.76 5.59
C ALA A 23 -18.46 6.33 6.27
N TRP A 24 -18.53 6.63 7.57
CA TRP A 24 -17.38 7.12 8.33
C TRP A 24 -16.24 6.10 8.40
N ARG A 25 -16.55 4.81 8.60
CA ARG A 25 -15.55 3.73 8.59
C ARG A 25 -14.85 3.61 7.24
N HIS A 26 -15.61 3.72 6.15
CA HIS A 26 -15.05 3.68 4.79
C HIS A 26 -14.20 4.92 4.49
N LEU A 27 -14.63 6.11 4.92
CA LEU A 27 -13.82 7.32 4.78
C LEU A 27 -12.47 7.18 5.48
N ILE A 28 -12.46 6.71 6.73
CA ILE A 28 -11.21 6.42 7.45
C ILE A 28 -10.38 5.38 6.70
N ALA A 29 -10.99 4.30 6.22
CA ALA A 29 -10.30 3.28 5.46
C ALA A 29 -9.64 3.86 4.20
N PHE A 30 -10.33 4.71 3.44
CA PHE A 30 -9.76 5.37 2.26
C PHE A 30 -8.60 6.30 2.61
N VAL A 31 -8.70 7.06 3.70
CA VAL A 31 -7.60 7.91 4.17
C VAL A 31 -6.40 7.05 4.56
N ALA A 32 -6.62 5.97 5.32
CA ALA A 32 -5.55 5.07 5.74
C ALA A 32 -4.87 4.37 4.55
N ILE A 33 -5.66 3.90 3.57
CA ILE A 33 -5.15 3.31 2.33
C ILE A 33 -4.35 4.34 1.54
N SER A 34 -4.88 5.55 1.36
CA SER A 34 -4.19 6.61 0.60
C SER A 34 -2.86 6.98 1.25
N PHE A 35 -2.83 7.09 2.57
CA PHE A 35 -1.61 7.32 3.34
C PHE A 35 -0.60 6.17 3.19
N ALA A 36 -1.06 4.92 3.27
CA ALA A 36 -0.21 3.74 3.13
C ALA A 36 0.35 3.56 1.70
N LEU A 37 -0.45 3.91 0.68
CA LEU A 37 -0.04 3.81 -0.73
C LEU A 37 0.86 4.96 -1.17
N PHE A 38 0.76 6.14 -0.55
CA PHE A 38 1.58 7.30 -0.89
C PHE A 38 3.08 7.00 -1.04
N PRO A 39 3.77 6.38 -0.05
CA PRO A 39 5.20 6.06 -0.19
C PRO A 39 5.48 5.04 -1.30
N LEU A 40 4.56 4.12 -1.57
CA LEU A 40 4.71 3.14 -2.65
C LEU A 40 4.65 3.82 -4.03
N VAL A 41 3.71 4.75 -4.22
CA VAL A 41 3.63 5.55 -5.46
C VAL A 41 4.89 6.39 -5.63
N TRP A 42 5.39 6.99 -4.55
CA TRP A 42 6.64 7.75 -4.59
C TRP A 42 7.86 6.89 -4.98
N MET A 43 7.96 5.68 -4.41
CA MET A 43 9.03 4.72 -4.73
C MET A 43 8.95 4.24 -6.19
N ILE A 44 7.75 3.96 -6.70
CA ILE A 44 7.54 3.60 -8.11
C ILE A 44 7.93 4.78 -9.01
N SER A 45 7.57 6.02 -8.66
CA SER A 45 8.02 7.20 -9.42
C SER A 45 9.55 7.29 -9.46
N ALA A 46 10.19 7.12 -8.31
CA ALA A 46 11.65 7.18 -8.18
C ALA A 46 12.36 6.15 -9.07
N SER A 47 11.80 4.94 -9.19
CA SER A 47 12.43 3.87 -9.97
C SER A 47 12.51 4.17 -11.47
N PHE A 48 11.66 5.06 -12.00
CA PHE A 48 11.72 5.53 -13.38
C PHE A 48 12.50 6.84 -13.56
N ASP A 49 12.94 7.51 -12.49
CA ASP A 49 13.71 8.76 -12.58
C ASP A 49 15.18 8.46 -12.89
N GLN A 50 15.66 8.93 -14.04
CA GLN A 50 17.04 8.70 -14.51
C GLN A 50 18.06 9.62 -13.84
N LEU A 51 17.66 10.76 -13.25
CA LEU A 51 18.60 11.75 -12.74
C LEU A 51 19.07 11.48 -11.30
N GLY A 52 18.37 10.61 -10.56
CA GLY A 52 18.74 10.22 -9.19
C GLY A 52 18.83 11.38 -8.19
N ASN A 53 18.27 12.55 -8.51
CA ASN A 53 18.38 13.73 -7.66
C ASN A 53 17.25 13.74 -6.61
N ILE A 54 17.60 13.45 -5.36
CA ILE A 54 16.66 13.38 -4.22
C ILE A 54 16.03 14.75 -3.91
N GLU A 55 16.75 15.85 -4.16
CA GLU A 55 16.30 17.21 -3.81
C GLU A 55 15.26 17.77 -4.80
N ALA A 56 15.32 17.35 -6.07
CA ALA A 56 14.47 17.87 -7.15
C ALA A 56 13.42 16.85 -7.65
N GLN A 57 13.24 15.74 -6.94
CA GLN A 57 12.36 14.66 -7.37
C GLN A 57 10.89 15.08 -7.38
N LYS A 58 10.18 14.74 -8.46
CA LYS A 58 8.73 14.94 -8.62
C LYS A 58 8.01 13.58 -8.63
N LEU A 59 6.72 13.59 -8.30
CA LEU A 59 5.87 12.38 -8.36
C LEU A 59 5.71 11.82 -9.78
N ILE A 60 5.87 12.66 -10.79
CA ILE A 60 6.00 12.24 -12.19
C ILE A 60 7.36 12.78 -12.66
N PRO A 61 8.37 11.91 -12.87
CA PRO A 61 9.71 12.33 -13.23
C PRO A 61 9.69 13.08 -14.56
N GLN A 62 10.51 14.13 -14.68
CA GLN A 62 10.67 14.84 -15.94
C GLN A 62 11.42 13.98 -16.96
N ASN A 63 12.45 13.28 -16.50
CA ASN A 63 13.24 12.32 -17.29
C ASN A 63 12.90 10.89 -16.86
N ARG A 64 11.77 10.41 -17.37
CA ARG A 64 11.31 9.04 -17.13
C ARG A 64 11.94 8.06 -18.10
N GLY A 65 12.40 6.93 -17.60
CA GLY A 65 12.90 5.83 -18.44
C GLY A 65 13.18 4.55 -17.68
N LEU A 66 13.79 3.59 -18.38
CA LEU A 66 14.05 2.24 -17.87
C LEU A 66 15.52 1.98 -17.56
N ASP A 67 16.38 3.00 -17.58
CA ASP A 67 17.83 2.80 -17.45
C ASP A 67 18.22 2.24 -16.09
N ASN A 68 17.54 2.64 -15.01
CA ASN A 68 17.71 2.02 -13.69
C ASN A 68 17.47 0.51 -13.74
N TYR A 69 16.44 0.05 -14.46
CA TYR A 69 16.14 -1.37 -14.63
C TYR A 69 17.15 -2.08 -15.53
N ARG A 70 17.58 -1.44 -16.63
CA ARG A 70 18.62 -1.99 -17.52
C ARG A 70 19.94 -2.17 -16.77
N ALA A 71 20.33 -1.19 -15.96
CA ALA A 71 21.49 -1.27 -15.10
C ALA A 71 21.33 -2.37 -14.04
N LEU A 72 20.17 -2.45 -13.38
CA LEU A 72 19.92 -3.45 -12.34
C LEU A 72 19.96 -4.90 -12.88
N PHE A 73 19.36 -5.15 -14.04
CA PHE A 73 19.22 -6.50 -14.60
C PHE A 73 20.34 -6.90 -15.56
N GLY A 74 21.10 -5.93 -16.07
CA GLY A 74 22.17 -6.15 -17.04
C GLY A 74 23.60 -6.06 -16.47
N ASN A 75 23.76 -5.77 -15.17
CA ASN A 75 25.07 -5.67 -14.54
C ASN A 75 25.57 -7.03 -14.04
N GLU A 76 26.63 -7.56 -14.67
CA GLU A 76 27.28 -8.82 -14.26
C GLU A 76 28.02 -8.69 -12.91
N GLU A 77 28.53 -7.51 -12.56
CA GLU A 77 29.19 -7.26 -11.27
C GLU A 77 28.18 -7.21 -10.10
N GLN A 78 26.92 -6.92 -10.41
CA GLN A 78 25.81 -6.87 -9.45
C GLN A 78 24.71 -7.85 -9.87
N PRO A 79 24.90 -9.17 -9.68
CA PRO A 79 24.02 -10.20 -10.23
C PRO A 79 22.68 -10.28 -9.48
N TYR A 80 21.82 -9.29 -9.70
CA TYR A 80 20.54 -9.11 -9.03
C TYR A 80 19.65 -10.36 -9.09
N TRP A 81 19.59 -11.02 -10.25
CA TRP A 81 18.78 -12.23 -10.43
C TRP A 81 19.20 -13.39 -9.53
N ILE A 82 20.50 -13.53 -9.29
CA ILE A 82 21.02 -14.55 -8.37
C ILE A 82 20.60 -14.21 -6.95
N TRP A 83 20.72 -12.95 -6.53
CA TRP A 83 20.31 -12.50 -5.21
C TRP A 83 18.81 -12.68 -4.98
N MET A 84 17.98 -12.26 -5.93
CA MET A 84 16.52 -12.43 -5.88
C MET A 84 16.13 -13.90 -5.75
N ARG A 85 16.72 -14.77 -6.58
CA ARG A 85 16.48 -16.22 -6.50
C ARG A 85 16.87 -16.77 -5.13
N ASN A 86 18.05 -16.40 -4.61
CA ASN A 86 18.52 -16.85 -3.31
C ASN A 86 17.56 -16.41 -2.20
N SER A 87 17.12 -15.15 -2.22
CA SER A 87 16.16 -14.62 -1.24
C SER A 87 14.82 -15.38 -1.26
N ILE A 88 14.27 -15.67 -2.44
CA ILE A 88 13.02 -16.42 -2.57
C ILE A 88 13.17 -17.84 -2.03
N VAL A 89 14.25 -18.54 -2.41
CA VAL A 89 14.51 -19.91 -1.95
C VAL A 89 14.62 -19.94 -0.44
N ILE A 90 15.44 -19.06 0.15
CA ILE A 90 15.64 -19.02 1.61
C ILE A 90 14.35 -18.66 2.34
N ALA A 91 13.54 -17.72 1.83
CA ALA A 91 12.28 -17.33 2.48
C ALA A 91 11.18 -18.39 2.40
N SER A 92 11.31 -19.35 1.47
CA SER A 92 10.29 -20.37 1.20
C SER A 92 10.47 -21.68 1.98
N ILE A 93 11.62 -21.88 2.62
CA ILE A 93 11.98 -23.09 3.39
C ILE A 93 11.95 -22.76 4.88
#